data_AF-A0AA39Y4Q8-F1
#
_entry.id   AF-A0AA39Y4Q8-F1
#
_cell.length_a   1.000
_cell.length_b   1.000
_cell.length_c   1.000
_cell.angle_alpha   90.00
_cell.angle_beta   90.00
_cell.angle_gamma   90.00
#
_symmetry.space_group_name_H-M   'P 1'
#
loop_
_entity.id
_entity.type
_entity.pdbx_description
1 polymer ?
#
loop_
_entity_poly.entity_id
_entity_poly.type
_entity_poly.pdbx_seq_one_letter_code
_entity_poly.pdbx_strand_id
1 'polypeptide(L)'
;MGQFYETIPDSLLQWIRDQKMFWVATAPLSPSGHVNISPKGGPYFGVLDPKTFWYMDLTGSGNETISHLYEPQNARITVMFNAFEGLPRIVRLFGHGRALEYGTPEFAKFVEEHDVKTIPGSRAIIIVDIHQVGSSCGYSVPYYDFKEHRTTLNNFFAKKAEKFEQGKTSESMERYWALKNAWSMDGLPGLEIGRKTGKEEGVVPIEKMVGPKAPRENGVVGNRFQPRQSLFQFAMLLFWALVGGVIAHIAKDTLAQYLSV
;
A
#
# COMPACT_ATOMS: atom_id res chain seq x y z
N MET A 1 -11.54 -32.98 -2.59
CA MET A 1 -11.04 -32.03 -3.62
C MET A 1 -11.89 -30.77 -3.52
N GLY A 2 -11.31 -29.58 -3.71
CA GLY A 2 -12.08 -28.34 -3.74
C GLY A 2 -12.96 -28.24 -4.99
N GLN A 3 -13.98 -27.39 -4.96
CA GLN A 3 -14.78 -27.02 -6.14
C GLN A 3 -14.39 -25.62 -6.60
N PHE A 4 -14.40 -25.40 -7.92
CA PHE A 4 -14.09 -24.12 -8.52
C PHE A 4 -15.28 -23.64 -9.37
N TYR A 5 -15.50 -22.32 -9.36
CA TYR A 5 -16.59 -21.67 -10.08
C TYR A 5 -16.06 -20.42 -10.78
N GLU A 6 -16.71 -20.03 -11.89
CA GLU A 6 -16.40 -18.78 -12.60
C GLU A 6 -17.00 -17.54 -11.92
N THR A 7 -18.04 -17.72 -11.12
CA THR A 7 -18.76 -16.68 -10.38
C THR A 7 -18.98 -17.12 -8.94
N ILE A 8 -19.33 -16.19 -8.05
CA ILE A 8 -19.86 -16.52 -6.73
C ILE A 8 -21.21 -17.22 -6.93
N PRO A 9 -21.36 -18.50 -6.54
CA PRO A 9 -22.66 -19.17 -6.57
C PRO A 9 -23.62 -18.54 -5.56
N ASP A 10 -24.91 -18.49 -5.88
CA ASP A 10 -25.94 -17.95 -4.98
C ASP A 10 -25.93 -18.63 -3.60
N SER A 11 -25.61 -19.93 -3.57
CA SER A 11 -25.49 -20.72 -2.33
C SER A 11 -24.33 -20.29 -1.41
N LEU A 12 -23.35 -19.56 -1.93
CA LEU A 12 -22.23 -19.00 -1.17
C LEU A 12 -22.41 -17.52 -0.83
N LEU A 13 -23.26 -16.78 -1.55
CA LEU A 13 -23.38 -15.34 -1.41
C LEU A 13 -23.79 -14.91 0.00
N GLN A 14 -24.85 -15.49 0.55
CA GLN A 14 -25.29 -15.16 1.91
C GLN A 14 -24.24 -15.58 2.94
N TRP A 15 -23.66 -16.77 2.78
CA TRP A 15 -22.62 -17.26 3.67
C TRP A 15 -21.41 -16.33 3.71
N ILE A 16 -20.96 -15.79 2.57
CA ILE A 16 -19.87 -14.80 2.50
C ILE A 16 -20.24 -13.52 3.27
N ARG A 17 -21.46 -13.01 3.09
CA ARG A 17 -21.95 -11.79 3.76
C ARG A 17 -22.04 -11.96 5.28
N ASP A 18 -22.33 -13.17 5.75
CA ASP A 18 -22.46 -13.45 7.18
C ASP A 18 -21.11 -13.48 7.92
N GLN A 19 -19.99 -13.63 7.19
CA GLN A 19 -18.67 -13.74 7.79
C GLN A 19 -18.25 -12.43 8.48
N LYS A 20 -17.69 -12.55 9.69
CA LYS A 20 -17.28 -11.41 10.52
C LYS A 20 -15.86 -10.92 10.20
N MET A 21 -15.09 -11.73 9.47
CA MET A 21 -13.74 -11.40 9.04
C MET A 21 -13.38 -12.12 7.74
N PHE A 22 -12.41 -11.56 7.03
CA PHE A 22 -11.79 -12.15 5.84
C PHE A 22 -10.31 -11.81 5.79
N TRP A 23 -9.55 -12.54 4.97
CA TRP A 23 -8.11 -12.32 4.80
C TRP A 23 -7.84 -11.84 3.38
N VAL A 24 -7.11 -10.76 3.26
CA VAL A 24 -6.65 -10.22 1.99
C VAL A 24 -5.20 -10.63 1.79
N ALA A 25 -4.91 -11.30 0.69
CA ALA A 25 -3.56 -11.63 0.26
C ALA A 25 -3.22 -10.90 -1.05
N THR A 26 -2.05 -10.25 -1.08
CA THR A 26 -1.46 -9.63 -2.27
C THR A 26 0.05 -9.85 -2.24
N ALA A 27 0.70 -9.76 -3.39
CA ALA A 27 2.16 -9.89 -3.47
C ALA A 27 2.70 -8.93 -4.52
N PRO A 28 3.89 -8.36 -4.31
CA PRO A 28 4.51 -7.52 -5.32
C PRO A 28 5.00 -8.36 -6.50
N LEU A 29 5.37 -7.72 -7.61
CA LEU A 29 5.96 -8.43 -8.76
C LEU A 29 7.41 -8.85 -8.50
N SER A 30 8.12 -8.09 -7.67
CA SER A 30 9.51 -8.41 -7.34
C SER A 30 9.62 -9.75 -6.63
N PRO A 31 10.52 -10.66 -7.05
CA PRO A 31 10.79 -11.90 -6.33
C PRO A 31 11.44 -11.67 -4.96
N SER A 32 12.02 -10.49 -4.72
CA SER A 32 12.56 -10.07 -3.42
C SER A 32 11.54 -9.38 -2.52
N GLY A 33 10.34 -9.10 -3.03
CA GLY A 33 9.29 -8.43 -2.27
C GLY A 33 8.50 -9.39 -1.38
N HIS A 34 7.72 -8.83 -0.46
CA HIS A 34 7.05 -9.60 0.58
C HIS A 34 5.59 -9.87 0.22
N VAL A 35 5.19 -11.14 0.31
CA VAL A 35 3.76 -11.50 0.27
C VAL A 35 3.07 -10.91 1.49
N ASN A 36 2.03 -10.12 1.26
CA ASN A 36 1.22 -9.52 2.30
C ASN A 36 -0.02 -10.36 2.56
N ILE A 37 -0.34 -10.57 3.83
CA ILE A 37 -1.63 -11.09 4.28
C ILE A 37 -2.17 -10.21 5.40
N SER A 38 -3.43 -9.81 5.32
CA SER A 38 -4.04 -8.91 6.30
C SER A 38 -5.48 -9.33 6.59
N PRO A 39 -5.83 -9.65 7.85
CA PRO A 39 -7.22 -9.84 8.22
C PRO A 39 -7.96 -8.49 8.21
N LYS A 40 -9.21 -8.52 7.78
CA LYS A 40 -10.17 -7.40 7.79
C LYS A 40 -11.43 -7.86 8.49
N GLY A 41 -12.15 -6.94 9.10
CA GLY A 41 -13.41 -7.21 9.78
C GLY A 41 -14.24 -5.94 9.95
N GLY A 42 -15.42 -6.09 10.55
CA GLY A 42 -16.42 -5.02 10.61
C GLY A 42 -17.34 -5.03 9.37
N PRO A 43 -18.28 -4.08 9.27
CA PRO A 43 -19.32 -4.04 8.24
C PRO A 43 -18.83 -3.53 6.87
N TYR A 44 -17.53 -3.59 6.62
CA TYR A 44 -16.84 -2.85 5.56
C TYR A 44 -16.67 -3.66 4.27
N PHE A 45 -17.69 -4.42 3.87
CA PHE A 45 -17.64 -5.33 2.74
C PHE A 45 -18.99 -5.41 2.03
N GLY A 46 -18.98 -5.47 0.69
CA GLY A 46 -20.19 -5.65 -0.10
C GLY A 46 -19.93 -6.40 -1.40
N VAL A 47 -20.95 -7.08 -1.91
CA VAL A 47 -20.93 -7.76 -3.23
C VAL A 47 -21.82 -6.98 -4.17
N LEU A 48 -21.26 -6.51 -5.28
CA LEU A 48 -21.96 -5.73 -6.31
C LEU A 48 -22.71 -6.63 -7.28
N ASP A 49 -22.05 -7.70 -7.72
CA ASP A 49 -22.57 -8.70 -8.66
C ASP A 49 -21.81 -10.04 -8.46
N PRO A 50 -22.19 -11.14 -9.15
CA PRO A 50 -21.54 -12.45 -8.97
C PRO A 50 -20.04 -12.51 -9.28
N LYS A 51 -19.46 -11.48 -9.91
CA LYS A 51 -18.03 -11.35 -10.23
C LYS A 51 -17.37 -10.12 -9.61
N THR A 52 -18.09 -9.28 -8.87
CA THR A 52 -17.50 -8.05 -8.33
C THR A 52 -17.88 -7.83 -6.87
N PHE A 53 -16.88 -7.56 -6.04
CA PHE A 53 -17.09 -7.16 -4.65
C PHE A 53 -16.19 -5.98 -4.29
N TRP A 54 -16.50 -5.35 -3.16
CA TRP A 54 -15.70 -4.27 -2.61
C TRP A 54 -15.49 -4.43 -1.11
N TYR A 55 -14.45 -3.80 -0.59
CA TYR A 55 -14.32 -3.56 0.84
C TYR A 55 -13.70 -2.18 1.11
N MET A 56 -14.07 -1.58 2.25
CA MET A 56 -13.44 -0.35 2.71
C MET A 56 -12.09 -0.69 3.35
N ASP A 57 -11.01 -0.18 2.79
CA ASP A 57 -9.69 -0.23 3.40
C ASP A 57 -9.56 0.95 4.37
N LEU A 58 -9.58 0.64 5.66
CA LEU A 58 -9.39 1.62 6.72
C LEU A 58 -7.90 1.93 6.92
N THR A 59 -7.65 3.13 7.44
CA THR A 59 -6.31 3.62 7.76
C THR A 59 -5.67 2.73 8.81
N GLY A 60 -4.38 2.45 8.61
CA GLY A 60 -3.55 1.68 9.52
C GLY A 60 -2.08 1.99 9.29
N SER A 61 -1.19 1.22 9.91
CA SER A 61 0.26 1.39 9.73
C SER A 61 0.76 0.87 8.37
N GLY A 62 0.15 -0.18 7.82
CA GLY A 62 0.52 -0.77 6.52
C GLY A 62 -0.36 -0.30 5.37
N ASN A 63 0.13 -0.43 4.14
CA ASN A 63 -0.58 -0.08 2.90
C ASN A 63 -0.21 -1.03 1.73
N GLU A 64 0.32 -2.22 2.05
CA GLU A 64 0.89 -3.14 1.05
C GLU A 64 -0.13 -3.56 -0.02
N THR A 65 -1.39 -3.80 0.37
CA THR A 65 -2.44 -4.11 -0.60
C THR A 65 -2.55 -3.02 -1.66
N ILE A 66 -2.72 -1.76 -1.28
CA ILE A 66 -2.81 -0.64 -2.23
C ILE A 66 -1.55 -0.56 -3.09
N SER A 67 -0.37 -0.69 -2.48
CA SER A 67 0.90 -0.63 -3.22
C SER A 67 1.06 -1.75 -4.25
N HIS A 68 0.68 -2.98 -3.94
CA HIS A 68 0.71 -4.09 -4.89
C HIS A 68 -0.33 -3.92 -5.99
N LEU A 69 -1.49 -3.30 -5.69
CA LEU A 69 -2.51 -3.00 -6.70
C LEU A 69 -2.06 -1.89 -7.68
N TYR A 70 -1.23 -0.96 -7.24
CA TYR A 70 -0.66 0.10 -8.07
C TYR A 70 0.51 -0.32 -8.94
N GLU A 71 1.15 -1.45 -8.65
CA GLU A 71 2.18 -1.97 -9.54
C GLU A 71 1.59 -2.25 -10.93
N PRO A 72 2.16 -1.66 -12.00
CA PRO A 72 1.68 -1.88 -13.35
C PRO A 72 1.62 -3.36 -13.69
N GLN A 73 0.47 -3.82 -14.19
CA GLN A 73 0.23 -5.22 -14.58
C GLN A 73 0.26 -6.24 -13.43
N ASN A 74 0.22 -5.79 -12.16
CA ASN A 74 0.06 -6.69 -11.02
C ASN A 74 -1.42 -6.83 -10.67
N ALA A 75 -1.97 -5.92 -9.86
CA ALA A 75 -3.36 -5.92 -9.39
C ALA A 75 -3.87 -7.23 -8.74
N ARG A 76 -3.03 -8.26 -8.57
CA ARG A 76 -3.46 -9.58 -8.10
C ARG A 76 -3.85 -9.53 -6.63
N ILE A 77 -5.03 -10.07 -6.35
CA ILE A 77 -5.59 -10.14 -5.01
C ILE A 77 -6.33 -11.45 -4.81
N THR A 78 -6.18 -12.02 -3.62
CA THR A 78 -7.02 -13.15 -3.16
C THR A 78 -7.66 -12.76 -1.85
N VAL A 79 -8.97 -12.93 -1.76
CA VAL A 79 -9.71 -12.79 -0.51
C VAL A 79 -10.20 -14.16 -0.05
N MET A 80 -9.90 -14.51 1.19
CA MET A 80 -10.31 -15.78 1.79
C MET A 80 -11.32 -15.54 2.91
N PHE A 81 -12.26 -16.47 3.05
CA PHE A 81 -13.22 -16.59 4.14
C PHE A 81 -13.12 -17.97 4.76
N ASN A 82 -13.35 -18.07 6.07
CA ASN A 82 -13.30 -19.32 6.83
C ASN A 82 -14.53 -19.42 7.73
N ALA A 83 -15.18 -20.58 7.71
CA ALA A 83 -16.18 -20.90 8.72
C ALA A 83 -15.49 -21.16 10.06
N PHE A 84 -15.82 -20.35 11.06
CA PHE A 84 -15.46 -20.60 12.46
C PHE A 84 -16.63 -21.11 13.30
N GLU A 85 -17.80 -21.25 12.67
CA GLU A 85 -19.03 -21.80 13.23
C GLU A 85 -19.73 -22.67 12.18
N GLY A 86 -20.57 -23.60 12.62
CA GLY A 86 -21.32 -24.48 11.71
C GLY A 86 -20.46 -25.42 10.88
N LEU A 87 -20.86 -25.68 9.63
CA LEU A 87 -20.15 -26.63 8.77
C LEU A 87 -18.79 -26.08 8.29
N PRO A 88 -17.73 -26.90 8.27
CA PRO A 88 -16.39 -26.45 7.90
C PRO A 88 -16.32 -26.05 6.44
N ARG A 89 -15.91 -24.82 6.17
CA ARG A 89 -15.84 -24.26 4.82
C ARG A 89 -14.73 -23.22 4.72
N ILE A 90 -14.04 -23.22 3.57
CA ILE A 90 -13.11 -22.17 3.16
C ILE A 90 -13.51 -21.73 1.76
N VAL A 91 -13.69 -20.43 1.55
CA VAL A 91 -13.94 -19.84 0.23
C VAL A 91 -12.82 -18.86 -0.10
N ARG A 92 -12.32 -18.93 -1.33
CA ARG A 92 -11.33 -18.00 -1.90
C ARG A 92 -11.93 -17.32 -3.12
N LEU A 93 -11.81 -16.00 -3.17
CA LEU A 93 -12.13 -15.17 -4.32
C LEU A 93 -10.80 -14.72 -4.93
N PHE A 94 -10.50 -15.19 -6.13
CA PHE A 94 -9.30 -14.83 -6.88
C PHE A 94 -9.67 -13.77 -7.91
N GLY A 95 -8.93 -12.67 -7.94
CA GLY A 95 -9.30 -11.53 -8.76
C GLY A 95 -8.18 -10.52 -8.99
N HIS A 96 -8.57 -9.43 -9.64
CA HIS A 96 -7.75 -8.24 -9.80
C HIS A 96 -8.42 -7.06 -9.10
N GLY A 97 -7.65 -6.32 -8.31
CA GLY A 97 -8.13 -5.22 -7.50
C GLY A 97 -7.77 -3.86 -8.07
N ARG A 98 -8.60 -2.87 -7.77
CA ARG A 98 -8.29 -1.44 -7.93
C ARG A 98 -8.68 -0.68 -6.68
N ALA A 99 -7.95 0.39 -6.38
CA ALA A 99 -8.23 1.26 -5.23
C ALA A 99 -8.85 2.57 -5.71
N LEU A 100 -9.96 2.96 -5.08
CA LEU A 100 -10.49 4.31 -5.14
C LEU A 100 -10.04 5.02 -3.86
N GLU A 101 -9.15 6.02 -3.96
CA GLU A 101 -8.63 6.70 -2.77
C GLU A 101 -9.63 7.72 -2.21
N TYR A 102 -9.62 7.89 -0.89
CA TYR A 102 -10.36 8.96 -0.24
C TYR A 102 -9.99 10.32 -0.84
N GLY A 103 -11.01 11.15 -1.10
CA GLY A 103 -10.83 12.49 -1.66
C GLY A 103 -10.81 12.54 -3.19
N THR A 104 -10.86 11.41 -3.90
CA THR A 104 -11.02 11.41 -5.37
C THR A 104 -12.50 11.43 -5.77
N PRO A 105 -12.84 11.94 -6.98
CA PRO A 105 -14.21 11.92 -7.49
C PRO A 105 -14.80 10.51 -7.57
N GLU A 106 -14.00 9.50 -7.90
CA GLU A 106 -14.45 8.11 -8.04
C GLU A 106 -14.85 7.52 -6.69
N PHE A 107 -14.10 7.83 -5.62
CA PHE A 107 -14.47 7.41 -4.26
C PHE A 107 -15.79 8.04 -3.83
N ALA A 108 -15.95 9.36 -4.03
CA ALA A 108 -17.17 10.07 -3.68
C ALA A 108 -18.39 9.51 -4.43
N LYS A 109 -18.23 9.30 -5.74
CA LYS A 109 -19.26 8.69 -6.60
C LYS A 109 -19.67 7.30 -6.10
N PHE A 110 -18.70 6.43 -5.82
CA PHE A 110 -18.98 5.07 -5.34
C PHE A 110 -19.72 5.09 -3.99
N VAL A 111 -19.34 6.00 -3.09
CA VAL A 111 -19.99 6.16 -1.78
C VAL A 111 -21.46 6.54 -1.95
N GLU A 112 -21.75 7.49 -2.83
CA GLU A 112 -23.11 7.94 -3.13
C GLU A 112 -23.94 6.85 -3.82
N GLU A 113 -23.41 6.21 -4.86
CA GLU A 113 -24.13 5.20 -5.65
C GLU A 113 -24.49 3.94 -4.86
N HIS A 114 -23.67 3.58 -3.85
CA HIS A 114 -23.82 2.35 -3.09
C HIS A 114 -24.15 2.55 -1.61
N ASP A 115 -24.50 3.78 -1.19
CA ASP A 115 -24.83 4.15 0.20
C ASP A 115 -23.78 3.67 1.22
N VAL A 116 -22.49 3.87 0.88
CA VAL A 116 -21.39 3.37 1.69
C VAL A 116 -21.09 4.34 2.83
N LYS A 117 -21.36 3.92 4.07
CA LYS A 117 -20.97 4.72 5.25
C LYS A 117 -19.45 4.85 5.36
N THR A 118 -18.96 6.09 5.29
CA THR A 118 -17.57 6.44 5.60
C THR A 118 -17.41 6.85 7.06
N ILE A 119 -16.19 6.70 7.58
CA ILE A 119 -15.82 7.12 8.93
C ILE A 119 -14.44 7.78 8.92
N PRO A 120 -14.05 8.53 9.97
CA PRO A 120 -12.66 8.94 10.14
C PRO A 120 -11.72 7.74 10.01
N GLY A 121 -10.81 7.82 9.04
CA GLY A 121 -9.90 6.73 8.70
C GLY A 121 -10.29 5.89 7.48
N SER A 122 -11.46 6.06 6.86
CA SER A 122 -11.73 5.53 5.52
C SER A 122 -10.69 6.09 4.54
N ARG A 123 -9.75 5.27 4.05
CA ARG A 123 -8.66 5.75 3.17
C ARG A 123 -8.81 5.33 1.72
N ALA A 124 -9.46 4.19 1.46
CA ALA A 124 -9.73 3.73 0.11
C ALA A 124 -10.88 2.73 0.09
N ILE A 125 -11.57 2.63 -1.04
CA ILE A 125 -12.43 1.49 -1.38
C ILE A 125 -11.65 0.61 -2.34
N ILE A 126 -11.49 -0.67 -1.99
CA ILE A 126 -10.89 -1.65 -2.89
C ILE A 126 -12.01 -2.39 -3.58
N ILE A 127 -12.06 -2.32 -4.90
CA ILE A 127 -12.99 -3.09 -5.73
C ILE A 127 -12.20 -4.22 -6.39
N VAL A 128 -12.77 -5.40 -6.41
CA VAL A 128 -12.13 -6.61 -6.94
C VAL A 128 -13.02 -7.27 -7.97
N ASP A 129 -12.47 -7.43 -9.16
CA ASP A 129 -13.08 -8.18 -10.26
C ASP A 129 -12.58 -9.63 -10.18
N ILE A 130 -13.51 -10.56 -9.92
CA ILE A 130 -13.27 -11.98 -9.68
C ILE A 130 -13.10 -12.69 -11.03
N HIS A 131 -12.02 -13.46 -11.16
CA HIS A 131 -11.85 -14.40 -12.27
C HIS A 131 -12.09 -15.86 -11.87
N GLN A 132 -12.01 -16.19 -10.58
CA GLN A 132 -12.29 -17.54 -10.10
C GLN A 132 -12.69 -17.56 -8.63
N VAL A 133 -13.61 -18.46 -8.28
CA VAL A 133 -13.98 -18.78 -6.90
C VAL A 133 -13.56 -20.21 -6.59
N GLY A 134 -12.90 -20.43 -5.46
CA GLY A 134 -12.53 -21.74 -4.96
C GLY A 134 -13.17 -22.04 -3.62
N SER A 135 -13.88 -23.16 -3.50
CA SER A 135 -14.45 -23.67 -2.26
C SER A 135 -13.73 -24.96 -1.85
N SER A 136 -13.35 -25.06 -0.59
CA SER A 136 -12.72 -26.26 -0.03
C SER A 136 -13.24 -26.55 1.36
N CYS A 137 -13.19 -27.83 1.75
CA CYS A 137 -13.48 -28.21 3.13
C CYS A 137 -12.40 -27.69 4.09
N GLY A 138 -12.80 -27.35 5.31
CA GLY A 138 -11.92 -26.85 6.37
C GLY A 138 -11.89 -27.76 7.61
N TYR A 139 -11.84 -29.09 7.48
CA TYR A 139 -11.97 -30.01 8.62
C TYR A 139 -10.98 -29.79 9.76
N SER A 140 -9.80 -29.22 9.49
CA SER A 140 -8.81 -28.87 10.51
C SER A 140 -8.89 -27.43 11.01
N VAL A 141 -9.78 -26.60 10.44
CA VAL A 141 -10.00 -25.22 10.90
C VAL A 141 -10.80 -25.28 12.20
N PRO A 142 -10.30 -24.69 13.30
CA PRO A 142 -10.97 -24.77 14.59
C PRO A 142 -12.22 -23.90 14.63
N TYR A 143 -13.11 -24.21 15.56
CA TYR A 143 -14.22 -23.34 15.92
C TYR A 143 -13.74 -22.12 16.73
N TYR A 144 -14.41 -20.98 16.55
CA TYR A 144 -14.30 -19.81 17.41
C TYR A 144 -15.66 -19.16 17.58
N ASP A 145 -15.96 -18.72 18.80
CA ASP A 145 -17.16 -17.93 19.08
C ASP A 145 -16.89 -16.46 18.81
N PHE A 146 -17.71 -15.85 17.95
CA PHE A 146 -17.66 -14.41 17.73
C PHE A 146 -18.22 -13.67 18.95
N LYS A 147 -17.39 -12.83 19.56
CA LYS A 147 -17.81 -11.95 20.66
C LYS A 147 -18.34 -10.62 20.15
N GLU A 148 -17.47 -9.84 19.51
CA GLU A 148 -17.77 -8.49 19.01
C GLU A 148 -16.65 -7.98 18.09
N HIS A 149 -16.91 -6.91 17.34
CA HIS A 149 -15.87 -6.19 16.60
C HIS A 149 -15.09 -5.23 17.51
N ARG A 150 -13.77 -5.14 17.32
CA ARG A 150 -12.94 -4.17 18.03
C ARG A 150 -13.21 -2.75 17.52
N THR A 151 -13.45 -1.81 18.44
CA THR A 151 -13.70 -0.39 18.11
C THR A 151 -12.45 0.50 18.20
N THR A 152 -11.33 -0.04 18.70
CA THR A 152 -10.09 0.72 18.98
C THR A 152 -9.59 1.52 17.78
N LEU A 153 -9.61 0.93 16.57
CA LEU A 153 -9.13 1.58 15.35
C LEU A 153 -10.01 2.80 15.02
N ASN A 154 -11.33 2.61 15.00
CA ASN A 154 -12.30 3.64 14.69
C ASN A 154 -12.23 4.77 15.73
N ASN A 155 -12.17 4.43 17.02
CA ASN A 155 -12.05 5.40 18.11
C ASN A 155 -10.74 6.21 18.03
N PHE A 156 -9.63 5.56 17.63
CA PHE A 156 -8.35 6.24 17.47
C PHE A 156 -8.41 7.31 16.37
N PHE A 157 -8.94 6.96 15.19
CA PHE A 157 -9.02 7.92 14.07
C PHE A 157 -10.13 8.95 14.24
N ALA A 158 -11.23 8.62 14.93
CA ALA A 158 -12.25 9.60 15.30
C ALA A 158 -11.66 10.69 16.22
N LYS A 159 -10.96 10.31 17.29
CA LYS A 159 -10.27 11.25 18.19
C LYS A 159 -9.19 12.07 17.48
N LYS A 160 -8.52 11.47 16.48
CA LYS A 160 -7.52 12.17 15.67
C LYS A 160 -8.16 13.26 14.80
N ALA A 161 -9.27 12.93 14.13
CA ALA A 161 -10.04 13.88 13.33
C ALA A 161 -10.60 15.03 14.18
N GLU A 162 -11.19 14.73 15.35
CA GLU A 162 -11.71 15.73 16.27
C GLU A 162 -10.63 16.74 16.70
N LYS A 163 -9.42 16.26 17.05
CA LYS A 163 -8.30 17.14 17.41
C LYS A 163 -7.84 18.00 16.23
N PHE A 164 -7.89 17.47 15.02
CA PHE A 164 -7.57 18.23 13.82
C PHE A 164 -8.57 19.37 13.58
N GLU A 165 -9.87 19.08 13.74
CA GLU A 165 -10.95 20.09 13.66
C GLU A 165 -10.82 21.17 14.75
N GLN A 166 -10.32 20.80 15.94
CA GLN A 166 -9.98 21.73 17.02
C GLN A 166 -8.70 22.57 16.75
N GLY A 167 -8.11 22.45 15.55
CA GLY A 167 -6.96 23.25 15.11
C GLY A 167 -5.60 22.61 15.35
N LYS A 168 -5.53 21.37 15.86
CA LYS A 168 -4.25 20.66 16.04
C LYS A 168 -3.80 20.04 14.71
N THR A 169 -3.20 20.86 13.85
CA THR A 169 -2.78 20.49 12.48
C THR A 169 -1.84 19.27 12.41
N SER A 170 -1.05 19.00 13.46
CA SER A 170 -0.22 17.79 13.56
C SER A 170 -1.04 16.49 13.53
N GLU A 171 -2.34 16.56 13.79
CA GLU A 171 -3.26 15.43 13.74
C GLU A 171 -3.88 15.20 12.34
N SER A 172 -3.43 15.92 11.32
CA SER A 172 -3.86 15.72 9.93
C SER A 172 -3.78 14.24 9.51
N MET A 173 -4.86 13.75 8.89
CA MET A 173 -4.94 12.42 8.30
C MET A 173 -3.99 12.28 7.12
N GLU A 174 -3.87 13.32 6.28
CA GLU A 174 -2.98 13.33 5.14
C GLU A 174 -1.51 13.26 5.57
N ARG A 175 -1.12 13.99 6.63
CA ARG A 175 0.22 13.87 7.22
C ARG A 175 0.48 12.48 7.78
N TYR A 176 -0.54 11.84 8.37
CA TYR A 176 -0.42 10.45 8.83
C TYR A 176 -0.21 9.49 7.65
N TRP A 177 -0.96 9.67 6.57
CA TRP A 177 -0.79 8.89 5.34
C TRP A 177 0.57 9.16 4.68
N ALA A 178 1.06 10.39 4.69
CA ALA A 178 2.41 10.72 4.22
C ALA A 178 3.48 9.99 5.03
N LEU A 179 3.33 9.98 6.35
CA LEU A 179 4.26 9.32 7.26
C LEU A 179 4.26 7.80 7.13
N LYS A 180 3.08 7.16 6.97
CA LYS A 180 2.95 5.69 7.12
C LYS A 180 2.45 4.94 5.89
N ASN A 181 1.77 5.60 4.97
CA ASN A 181 1.04 4.95 3.87
C ASN A 181 1.44 5.49 2.48
N ALA A 182 2.37 6.44 2.39
CA ALA A 182 2.94 6.91 1.14
C ALA A 182 3.81 5.86 0.45
N TRP A 183 4.39 4.94 1.23
CA TRP A 183 5.26 3.87 0.75
C TRP A 183 5.01 2.56 1.49
N SER A 184 5.08 1.47 0.74
CA SER A 184 4.99 0.09 1.21
C SER A 184 6.26 -0.32 1.99
N MET A 185 6.25 -1.49 2.64
CA MET A 185 7.44 -2.07 3.29
C MET A 185 8.56 -2.33 2.28
N ASP A 186 8.21 -2.70 1.05
CA ASP A 186 9.14 -2.91 -0.06
C ASP A 186 9.48 -1.62 -0.82
N GLY A 187 9.03 -0.46 -0.31
CA GLY A 187 9.26 0.83 -0.94
C GLY A 187 8.44 1.05 -2.22
N LEU A 188 7.36 0.30 -2.42
CA LEU A 188 6.44 0.55 -3.54
C LEU A 188 5.56 1.77 -3.26
N PRO A 189 5.16 2.54 -4.29
CA PRO A 189 4.24 3.67 -4.12
C PRO A 189 2.95 3.24 -3.41
N GLY A 190 2.58 3.99 -2.39
CA GLY A 190 1.31 3.86 -1.67
C GLY A 190 0.31 4.94 -2.06
N LEU A 191 -0.48 5.36 -1.07
CA LEU A 191 -1.51 6.40 -1.24
C LEU A 191 -0.93 7.63 -1.94
N GLU A 192 -1.58 8.07 -3.01
CA GLU A 192 -1.18 9.24 -3.77
C GLU A 192 -1.26 10.50 -2.93
N ILE A 193 -2.35 10.69 -2.18
CA ILE A 193 -2.50 11.82 -1.27
C ILE A 193 -1.36 11.86 -0.24
N GLY A 194 -0.99 10.71 0.33
CA GLY A 194 0.13 10.61 1.26
C GLY A 194 1.47 10.98 0.60
N ARG A 195 1.72 10.51 -0.62
CA ARG A 195 2.94 10.86 -1.38
C ARG A 195 2.99 12.36 -1.71
N LYS A 196 1.86 12.95 -2.10
CA LYS A 196 1.74 14.38 -2.39
C LYS A 196 2.02 15.24 -1.16
N THR A 197 1.30 15.00 -0.06
CA THR A 197 1.50 15.71 1.21
C THR A 197 2.92 15.54 1.73
N GLY A 198 3.51 14.34 1.60
CA GLY A 198 4.91 14.10 1.99
C GLY A 198 5.91 14.97 1.22
N LYS A 199 5.66 15.19 -0.09
CA LYS A 199 6.47 16.07 -0.92
C LYS A 199 6.27 17.55 -0.59
N GLU A 200 5.01 17.97 -0.40
CA GLU A 200 4.65 19.38 -0.16
C GLU A 200 5.07 19.85 1.23
N GLU A 201 4.95 18.99 2.25
CA GLU A 201 5.19 19.35 3.64
C GLU A 201 6.49 18.77 4.22
N GLY A 202 7.29 18.08 3.39
CA GLY A 202 8.58 17.50 3.80
C GLY A 202 8.45 16.37 4.83
N VAL A 203 7.36 15.60 4.80
CA VAL A 203 7.17 14.46 5.73
C VAL A 203 7.99 13.26 5.25
N VAL A 204 8.96 12.85 6.07
CA VAL A 204 9.78 11.66 5.79
C VAL A 204 9.01 10.40 6.23
N PRO A 205 8.78 9.43 5.33
CA PRO A 205 8.12 8.17 5.67
C PRO A 205 8.89 7.36 6.72
N ILE A 206 8.18 6.61 7.56
CA ILE A 206 8.81 5.72 8.55
C ILE A 206 9.49 4.52 7.89
N GLU A 207 10.59 4.07 8.49
CA GLU A 207 11.11 2.73 8.26
C GLU A 207 10.16 1.70 8.88
N LYS A 208 9.78 0.67 8.10
CA LYS A 208 8.79 -0.32 8.52
C LYS A 208 9.41 -1.64 8.99
N MET A 209 10.45 -2.12 8.31
CA MET A 209 11.15 -3.34 8.67
C MET A 209 12.40 -3.00 9.48
N VAL A 210 12.62 -3.71 10.58
CA VAL A 210 13.71 -3.43 11.52
C VAL A 210 14.55 -4.68 11.79
N GLY A 211 15.79 -4.47 12.20
CA GLY A 211 16.70 -5.54 12.61
C GLY A 211 17.68 -5.99 11.51
N PRO A 212 18.65 -6.84 11.87
CA PRO A 212 19.78 -7.18 10.99
C PRO A 212 19.39 -8.02 9.78
N LYS A 213 18.25 -8.72 9.87
CA LYS A 213 17.71 -9.55 8.78
C LYS A 213 16.65 -8.84 7.94
N ALA A 214 16.33 -7.59 8.27
CA ALA A 214 15.45 -6.79 7.42
C ALA A 214 16.13 -6.56 6.07
N PRO A 215 15.46 -6.83 4.95
CA PRO A 215 16.01 -6.55 3.63
C PRO A 215 16.26 -5.04 3.49
N ARG A 216 17.52 -4.67 3.20
CA ARG A 216 17.96 -3.27 3.08
C ARG A 216 18.03 -2.79 1.63
N GLU A 217 17.99 -3.72 0.67
CA GLU A 217 18.33 -3.47 -0.74
C GLU A 217 17.14 -3.24 -1.68
N ASN A 218 15.90 -3.12 -1.19
CA ASN A 218 14.81 -2.59 -2.00
C ASN A 218 14.89 -1.04 -1.99
N GLY A 219 15.91 -0.52 -2.68
CA GLY A 219 16.42 0.86 -2.69
C GLY A 219 15.48 1.95 -3.18
N VAL A 220 14.29 2.08 -2.60
CA VAL A 220 13.33 3.14 -2.95
C VAL A 220 13.19 4.20 -1.87
N VAL A 221 13.25 3.85 -0.58
CA VAL A 221 13.01 4.84 0.50
C VAL A 221 14.30 5.47 1.01
N GLY A 222 15.35 4.67 1.26
CA GLY A 222 16.60 5.16 1.85
C GLY A 222 17.43 6.10 0.97
N ASN A 223 17.38 5.94 -0.35
CA ASN A 223 18.16 6.77 -1.29
C ASN A 223 17.41 7.99 -1.84
N ARG A 224 16.09 8.09 -1.68
CA ARG A 224 15.30 9.20 -2.25
C ARG A 224 15.29 10.48 -1.41
N PHE A 225 15.65 10.39 -0.13
CA PHE A 225 15.67 11.52 0.80
C PHE A 225 17.08 11.94 1.24
N GLN A 226 18.15 11.41 0.62
CA GLN A 226 19.46 12.04 0.79
C GLN A 226 19.47 13.38 0.02
N PRO A 227 19.84 14.51 0.66
CA PRO A 227 20.07 15.75 -0.08
C PRO A 227 21.11 15.47 -1.16
N ARG A 228 20.75 15.73 -2.41
CA ARG A 228 21.51 15.45 -3.64
C ARG A 228 23.03 15.45 -3.42
N GLN A 229 23.62 14.27 -3.22
CA GLN A 229 25.06 14.06 -3.41
C GLN A 229 25.51 14.47 -4.83
N SER A 230 24.56 14.55 -5.78
CA SER A 230 24.82 14.91 -7.17
C SER A 230 25.40 16.33 -7.35
N LEU A 231 25.08 17.30 -6.49
CA LEU A 231 25.61 18.67 -6.62
C LEU A 231 27.09 18.73 -6.21
N PHE A 232 27.47 18.00 -5.16
CA PHE A 232 28.87 17.91 -4.72
C PHE A 232 29.73 17.13 -5.71
N GLN A 233 29.21 16.04 -6.28
CA GLN A 233 29.89 15.28 -7.33
C GLN A 233 30.03 16.08 -8.64
N PHE A 234 28.99 16.83 -9.06
CA PHE A 234 29.11 17.73 -10.21
C PHE A 234 30.11 18.86 -9.97
N ALA A 235 30.12 19.45 -8.77
CA ALA A 235 31.09 20.47 -8.39
C ALA A 235 32.53 19.91 -8.38
N MET A 236 32.74 18.69 -7.87
CA MET A 236 34.03 18.01 -7.95
C MET A 236 34.47 17.72 -9.38
N LEU A 237 33.56 17.25 -10.25
CA LEU A 237 33.89 16.99 -11.66
C LEU A 237 34.27 18.27 -12.41
N LEU A 238 33.55 19.37 -12.17
CA LEU A 238 33.88 20.68 -12.74
C LEU A 238 35.22 21.21 -12.19
N PHE A 239 35.48 21.02 -10.91
CA PHE A 239 36.76 21.39 -10.29
C PHE A 239 37.93 20.62 -10.90
N TRP A 240 37.83 19.30 -11.05
CA TRP A 240 38.87 18.48 -11.66
C TRP A 240 39.07 18.77 -13.15
N ALA A 241 38.00 19.10 -13.88
CA ALA A 241 38.12 19.53 -15.28
C ALA A 241 38.87 20.86 -15.42
N LEU A 242 38.61 21.83 -14.54
CA LEU A 242 39.34 23.10 -14.49
C LEU A 242 40.81 22.91 -14.14
N VAL A 243 41.11 22.12 -13.09
CA VAL A 243 42.49 21.82 -12.69
C VAL A 243 43.25 21.10 -13.80
N GLY A 244 42.63 20.12 -14.46
CA GLY A 244 43.24 19.41 -15.59
C GLY A 244 43.53 20.32 -16.79
N GLY A 245 42.62 21.26 -17.10
CA GLY A 245 42.82 22.24 -18.17
C GLY A 245 43.98 23.20 -17.89
N VAL A 246 44.12 23.67 -16.64
CA VAL A 246 45.23 24.54 -16.22
C VAL A 246 46.57 23.80 -16.29
N ILE A 247 46.63 22.56 -15.82
CA ILE A 247 47.85 21.73 -15.88
C ILE A 247 48.24 21.47 -17.34
N ALA A 248 47.29 21.15 -18.21
CA ALA A 248 47.56 20.93 -19.63
C ALA A 248 48.06 22.20 -20.34
N HIS A 249 47.55 23.37 -19.97
CA HIS A 249 48.00 24.65 -20.51
C HIS A 249 49.44 24.97 -20.08
N ILE A 250 49.73 24.85 -18.77
CA ILE A 250 51.08 25.06 -18.23
C ILE A 250 52.09 24.08 -18.85
N ALA A 251 51.72 22.80 -18.98
CA ALA A 251 52.57 21.80 -19.60
C ALA A 251 52.88 22.13 -21.07
N LYS A 252 51.90 22.69 -21.81
CA LYS A 252 52.07 23.09 -23.21
C LYS A 252 53.02 24.29 -23.36
N ASP A 253 52.91 25.28 -22.48
CA ASP A 253 53.79 26.45 -22.47
C ASP A 253 55.22 26.09 -22.04
N THR A 254 55.36 25.16 -21.10
CA THR A 254 56.66 24.64 -20.65
C THR A 254 57.33 23.80 -21.74
N LEU A 255 56.56 22.99 -22.49
CA LEU A 255 57.10 22.24 -23.63
C LEU A 255 57.53 23.16 -24.78
N ALA A 256 56.78 24.23 -25.02
CA ALA A 256 57.09 25.22 -26.06
C ALA A 256 58.40 25.98 -25.76
N GLN A 257 58.69 26.26 -24.48
CA GLN A 257 59.96 26.86 -24.07
C GLN A 257 61.17 25.92 -24.20
N TYR A 258 60.97 24.60 -24.05
CA TYR A 258 62.04 23.61 -24.21
C TYR A 258 62.37 23.25 -25.67
N LEU A 259 61.43 23.48 -26.59
CA LEU A 259 61.61 23.19 -28.03
C LEU A 259 62.10 24.41 -28.84
N SER A 260 62.33 25.55 -28.19
CA SER A 260 62.82 26.80 -28.81
C SER A 260 64.31 27.07 -28.59
N VAL A 261 65.13 26.04 -28.32
CA VAL A 261 66.60 26.11 -28.25
C VAL A 261 67.22 25.29 -29.37
#